data_AF-A0A2N9FZL3-F1
#
_entry.id   AF-A0A2N9FZL3-F1
#
_cell.length_a   1.000
_cell.length_b   1.000
_cell.length_c   1.000
_cell.angle_alpha   90.00
_cell.angle_beta   90.00
_cell.angle_gamma   90.00
#
_symmetry.space_group_name_H-M   'P 1'
#
loop_
_entity.id
_entity.type
_entity.pdbx_description
1 polymer ?
#
loop_
_entity_poly.entity_id
_entity_poly.type
_entity_poly.pdbx_seq_one_letter_code
_entity_poly.pdbx_strand_id
1 'polypeptide(L)'
;MATVADPQVEKHVYSVWAIPPEDVAVRLKKLMESLGSEFNGPQFEPHITVVGAISLTPEDAIDKFRSACEGLKAYTATVDRVATGTFFYQCVFLLIHPTSEVVETSTHCTAHFGYKNTTRKLLCFFT
;
A
#
# COMPACT_ATOMS: atom_id res chain seq x y z
N MET A 1 -6.32 43.77 -15.98
CA MET A 1 -5.54 42.91 -15.07
C MET A 1 -5.75 41.47 -15.53
N ALA A 2 -4.74 40.87 -16.15
CA ALA A 2 -4.80 39.47 -16.54
C ALA A 2 -4.57 38.62 -15.27
N THR A 3 -5.51 37.72 -14.99
CA THR A 3 -5.35 36.66 -13.99
C THR A 3 -4.21 35.76 -14.45
N VAL A 4 -3.07 35.82 -13.77
CA VAL A 4 -1.99 34.86 -13.96
C VAL A 4 -2.54 33.51 -13.54
N ALA A 5 -2.73 32.62 -14.51
CA ALA A 5 -3.06 31.23 -14.23
C ALA A 5 -1.94 30.66 -13.37
N ASP A 6 -2.29 30.17 -12.19
CA ASP A 6 -1.42 29.36 -11.35
C ASP A 6 -0.86 28.24 -12.22
N PRO A 7 0.48 28.06 -12.35
CA PRO A 7 1.02 26.95 -13.12
C PRO A 7 0.39 25.68 -12.59
N GLN A 8 -0.32 24.94 -13.45
CA GLN A 8 -0.97 23.70 -13.06
C GLN A 8 0.12 22.73 -12.60
N VAL A 9 0.34 22.66 -11.29
CA VAL A 9 1.34 21.76 -10.71
C VAL A 9 0.87 20.34 -11.00
N GLU A 10 1.67 19.61 -11.76
CA GLU A 10 1.35 18.26 -12.20
C GLU A 10 1.15 17.35 -10.98
N LYS A 11 0.08 16.55 -11.03
CA LYS A 11 -0.23 15.58 -9.97
C LYS A 11 -0.08 14.17 -10.50
N HIS A 12 0.46 13.29 -9.66
CA HIS A 12 0.55 11.87 -9.92
C HIS A 12 -0.23 11.08 -8.86
N VAL A 13 -0.49 9.81 -9.17
CA VAL A 13 -1.14 8.89 -8.24
C VAL A 13 -0.07 8.15 -7.45
N TYR A 14 -0.13 8.27 -6.13
CA TYR A 14 0.77 7.62 -5.19
C TYR A 14 0.02 6.62 -4.31
N SER A 15 0.76 5.69 -3.72
CA SER A 15 0.27 4.77 -2.69
C SER A 15 1.37 4.54 -1.66
N VAL A 16 1.00 4.29 -0.41
CA VAL A 16 1.94 4.05 0.69
C VAL A 16 1.93 2.58 1.06
N TRP A 17 3.10 1.97 1.07
CA TRP A 17 3.30 0.54 1.27
C TRP A 17 4.16 0.28 2.49
N ALA A 18 3.75 -0.67 3.32
CA ALA A 18 4.62 -1.26 4.32
C ALA A 18 5.32 -2.47 3.69
N ILE A 19 6.64 -2.49 3.82
CA ILE A 19 7.50 -3.50 3.20
C ILE A 19 7.86 -4.55 4.25
N PRO A 20 7.67 -5.85 3.97
CA PRO A 20 8.09 -6.91 4.89
C PRO A 20 9.63 -6.95 5.01
N PRO A 21 10.16 -7.49 6.11
CA PRO A 21 11.60 -7.70 6.23
C PRO A 21 12.11 -8.68 5.16
N GLU A 22 13.40 -8.58 4.81
CA GLU A 22 14.03 -9.26 3.67
C GLU A 22 13.76 -10.78 3.63
N ASP A 23 13.88 -11.46 4.77
CA ASP A 23 13.67 -12.91 4.89
C ASP A 23 12.23 -13.31 4.53
N VAL A 24 11.27 -12.51 4.97
CA VAL A 24 9.85 -12.67 4.62
C VAL A 24 9.64 -12.29 3.16
N ALA A 25 10.18 -11.17 2.70
CA ALA A 25 10.05 -10.70 1.32
C ALA A 25 10.51 -11.76 0.31
N VAL A 26 11.67 -12.38 0.52
CA VAL A 26 12.20 -13.46 -0.33
C VAL A 26 11.25 -14.66 -0.36
N ARG A 27 10.71 -15.06 0.79
CA ARG A 27 9.75 -16.17 0.86
C ARG A 27 8.46 -15.86 0.13
N LEU A 28 7.92 -14.65 0.29
CA LEU A 28 6.70 -14.21 -0.40
C LEU A 28 6.94 -14.09 -1.91
N LYS A 29 8.08 -13.54 -2.33
CA LYS A 29 8.45 -13.41 -3.73
C LYS A 29 8.51 -14.75 -4.45
N LYS A 30 9.12 -15.79 -3.84
CA LYS A 30 9.10 -17.16 -4.40
C LYS A 30 7.68 -17.71 -4.58
N LEU A 31 6.80 -17.47 -3.62
CA LEU A 31 5.39 -17.87 -3.72
C LEU A 31 4.68 -17.14 -4.86
N MET A 32 4.88 -15.81 -4.95
CA MET A 32 4.30 -14.96 -5.99
C MET A 32 4.81 -15.35 -7.38
N GLU A 33 6.11 -15.65 -7.53
CA GLU A 33 6.70 -16.10 -8.79
C GLU A 33 6.15 -17.46 -9.22
N SER A 34 6.03 -18.42 -8.28
CA SER A 34 5.44 -19.73 -8.56
C SER A 34 4.00 -19.60 -9.05
N LEU A 35 3.17 -18.86 -8.32
CA LEU A 35 1.78 -18.62 -8.70
C LEU A 35 1.69 -17.84 -10.02
N GLY A 36 2.50 -16.79 -10.19
CA GLY A 36 2.52 -15.95 -11.38
C GLY A 36 2.89 -16.74 -12.64
N SER A 37 3.81 -17.70 -12.52
CA SER A 37 4.19 -18.58 -13.62
C SER A 37 3.08 -19.56 -14.03
N GLU A 38 2.26 -20.02 -13.07
CA GLU A 38 1.17 -20.96 -13.30
C GLU A 38 -0.08 -20.26 -13.88
N PHE A 39 -0.36 -19.05 -13.43
CA PHE A 39 -1.60 -18.32 -13.75
C PHE A 39 -1.38 -17.06 -14.61
N ASN A 40 -0.18 -16.86 -15.16
CA ASN A 40 0.22 -15.74 -16.03
C ASN A 40 0.04 -14.34 -15.40
N GLY A 41 0.41 -14.21 -14.13
CA GLY A 41 0.30 -12.96 -13.38
C GLY A 41 1.54 -12.04 -13.47
N PRO A 42 1.40 -10.69 -13.44
CA PRO A 42 2.54 -9.80 -13.30
C PRO A 42 3.39 -10.02 -12.06
N GLN A 43 4.65 -9.61 -12.18
CA GLN A 43 5.59 -9.57 -11.07
C GLN A 43 5.57 -8.21 -10.38
N PHE A 44 5.57 -8.24 -9.05
CA PHE A 44 5.69 -7.05 -8.21
C PHE A 44 6.30 -7.43 -6.85
N GLU A 45 6.77 -6.44 -6.10
CA GLU A 45 7.38 -6.67 -4.79
C GLU A 45 6.31 -6.86 -3.70
N PRO A 46 6.50 -7.79 -2.74
CA PRO A 46 5.51 -8.05 -1.70
C PRO A 46 5.33 -6.82 -0.79
N HIS A 47 4.09 -6.34 -0.63
CA HIS A 47 3.80 -5.14 0.16
C HIS A 47 2.39 -5.13 0.75
N ILE A 48 2.24 -4.52 1.94
CA ILE A 48 0.93 -4.22 2.54
C ILE A 48 0.57 -2.78 2.19
N THR A 49 -0.54 -2.56 1.49
CA THR A 49 -1.00 -1.20 1.18
C THR A 49 -1.59 -0.54 2.41
N VAL A 50 -0.89 0.47 2.93
CA VAL A 50 -1.31 1.27 4.09
C VAL A 50 -2.17 2.45 3.66
N VAL A 51 -1.82 3.11 2.55
CA VAL A 51 -2.66 4.16 1.93
C VAL A 51 -2.83 3.79 0.46
N GLY A 52 -4.08 3.75 0.00
CA GLY A 52 -4.40 3.45 -1.40
C GLY A 52 -4.08 4.61 -2.34
N ALA A 53 -4.45 4.46 -3.61
CA ALA A 53 -4.22 5.45 -4.65
C ALA A 53 -4.72 6.85 -4.25
N ILE A 54 -3.82 7.84 -4.20
CA ILE A 54 -4.08 9.24 -3.88
C ILE A 54 -3.38 10.17 -4.88
N SER A 55 -4.07 11.22 -5.33
CA SER A 55 -3.52 12.21 -6.28
C SER A 55 -2.85 13.38 -5.54
N LEU A 56 -1.54 13.55 -5.72
CA LEU A 56 -0.72 14.56 -5.06
C LEU A 56 0.28 15.17 -6.04
N THR A 57 0.77 16.37 -5.75
CA THR A 57 1.99 16.88 -6.38
C THR A 57 3.21 16.11 -5.83
N PRO A 58 4.33 16.06 -6.56
CA PRO A 58 5.55 15.42 -6.07
C PRO A 58 6.02 15.96 -4.71
N GLU A 59 5.96 17.28 -4.50
CA GLU A 59 6.37 17.94 -3.26
C GLU A 59 5.46 17.54 -2.10
N ASP A 60 4.14 17.60 -2.30
CA ASP A 60 3.16 17.19 -1.28
C ASP A 60 3.32 15.70 -0.92
N ALA A 61 3.62 14.85 -1.90
CA ALA A 61 3.82 13.43 -1.68
C ALA A 61 5.03 13.17 -0.77
N ILE A 62 6.15 13.85 -1.00
CA ILE A 62 7.36 13.73 -0.19
C ILE A 62 7.12 14.24 1.24
N ASP A 63 6.53 15.43 1.38
CA ASP A 63 6.35 16.06 2.69
C ASP A 63 5.35 15.29 3.56
N LYS A 64 4.25 14.82 2.96
CA LYS A 64 3.28 13.96 3.65
C LYS A 64 3.87 12.61 4.02
N PHE A 65 4.68 12.02 3.13
CA PHE A 65 5.33 10.75 3.42
C PHE A 65 6.34 10.85 4.55
N ARG A 66 7.19 11.90 4.57
CA ARG A 66 8.10 12.17 5.69
C ARG A 66 7.34 12.34 7.00
N SER A 67 6.31 13.18 7.00
CA SER A 67 5.47 13.42 8.18
C SER A 67 4.79 12.14 8.68
N ALA A 68 4.36 11.26 7.77
CA ALA A 68 3.74 9.99 8.14
C ALA A 68 4.74 8.97 8.71
N CYS A 69 6.00 9.01 8.25
CA CYS A 69 7.07 8.17 8.78
C CYS A 69 7.60 8.66 10.13
N GLU A 70 7.48 9.96 10.44
CA GLU A 70 7.87 10.50 11.74
C GLU A 70 7.07 9.86 12.87
N GLY A 71 7.79 9.27 13.84
CA GLY A 71 7.18 8.58 14.98
C GLY A 71 6.60 7.20 14.67
N LEU A 72 6.57 6.77 13.40
CA LEU A 72 6.12 5.44 13.02
C LEU A 72 7.21 4.40 13.34
N LYS A 73 6.82 3.35 14.06
CA LYS A 73 7.69 2.21 14.35
C LYS A 73 7.34 1.04 13.45
N ALA A 74 8.32 0.17 13.22
CA ALA A 74 8.04 -1.14 12.63
C ALA A 74 6.99 -1.86 13.48
N TYR A 75 6.03 -2.51 12.83
CA TYR A 75 4.92 -3.21 13.47
C TYR A 75 4.85 -4.66 12.98
N THR A 76 4.16 -5.51 13.75
CA THR A 76 3.97 -6.90 13.36
C THR A 76 2.63 -7.07 12.64
N ALA A 77 2.66 -7.73 11.49
CA ALA A 77 1.47 -8.15 10.77
C ALA A 77 1.32 -9.68 10.83
N THR A 78 0.14 -10.15 11.21
CA THR A 78 -0.17 -11.58 11.22
C THR A 78 -1.11 -11.90 10.06
N VAL A 79 -0.78 -12.95 9.31
CA VAL A 79 -1.67 -13.47 8.27
C VAL A 79 -2.84 -14.20 8.94
N ASP A 80 -4.07 -13.79 8.67
CA ASP A 80 -5.30 -14.46 9.10
C ASP A 80 -5.56 -15.68 8.21
N ARG A 81 -5.64 -15.47 6.90
CA ARG A 81 -5.89 -16.52 5.90
C ARG A 81 -5.52 -16.09 4.49
N VAL A 82 -5.43 -17.07 3.60
CA VAL A 82 -5.50 -16.84 2.15
C VAL A 82 -6.94 -16.53 1.78
N ALA A 83 -7.16 -15.53 0.93
CA ALA A 83 -8.47 -15.18 0.41
C ALA A 83 -8.38 -14.81 -1.08
N THR A 84 -9.54 -14.81 -1.72
CA THR A 84 -9.72 -14.43 -3.12
C THR A 84 -10.80 -13.36 -3.20
N GLY A 85 -10.75 -12.60 -4.28
CA GLY A 85 -11.71 -11.53 -4.60
C GLY A 85 -12.12 -11.61 -6.06
N THR A 86 -12.98 -10.68 -6.46
CA THR A 86 -13.60 -10.65 -7.80
C THR A 86 -13.05 -9.51 -8.67
N PHE A 87 -11.92 -8.93 -8.28
CA PHE A 87 -11.31 -7.78 -8.94
C PHE A 87 -9.83 -8.06 -9.23
N PHE A 88 -9.29 -7.46 -10.29
CA PHE A 88 -7.96 -7.75 -10.81
C PHE A 88 -6.84 -7.62 -9.75
N TYR A 89 -6.88 -6.57 -8.91
CA TYR A 89 -5.92 -6.39 -7.81
C TYR A 89 -6.26 -7.16 -6.53
N GLN A 90 -7.22 -8.09 -6.60
CA GLN A 90 -7.68 -8.92 -5.49
C GLN A 90 -7.91 -10.38 -5.96
N CYS A 91 -7.09 -10.91 -6.86
CA CYS A 91 -7.22 -12.30 -7.33
C CYS A 91 -6.94 -13.30 -6.20
N VAL A 92 -5.72 -13.26 -5.64
CA VAL A 92 -5.31 -14.03 -4.47
C VAL A 92 -4.50 -13.12 -3.55
N PHE A 93 -4.82 -13.10 -2.27
CA PHE A 93 -4.16 -12.24 -1.30
C PHE A 93 -4.13 -12.88 0.10
N LEU A 94 -3.18 -12.45 0.94
CA LEU A 94 -3.21 -12.78 2.36
C LEU A 94 -3.96 -11.68 3.09
N LEU A 95 -5.03 -12.10 3.77
CA LEU A 95 -5.76 -11.22 4.65
C LEU A 95 -4.95 -11.04 5.92
N ILE A 96 -4.66 -9.79 6.28
CA ILE A 96 -3.92 -9.47 7.50
C ILE A 96 -4.90 -9.31 8.65
N HIS A 97 -4.57 -9.94 9.78
CA HIS A 97 -5.34 -9.83 11.00
C HIS A 97 -5.30 -8.37 11.49
N PRO A 98 -6.45 -7.75 11.81
CA PRO A 98 -6.53 -6.34 12.17
C PRO A 98 -6.14 -6.11 13.63
N THR A 99 -4.87 -6.37 13.97
CA THR A 99 -4.31 -6.00 15.27
C THR A 99 -4.33 -4.47 15.45
N SER A 100 -4.27 -4.00 16.69
CA SER A 100 -4.23 -2.56 16.99
C SER A 100 -3.10 -1.86 16.23
N GLU A 101 -1.90 -2.44 16.16
CA GLU A 101 -0.76 -1.84 15.45
C GLU A 101 -1.03 -1.63 13.96
N VAL A 102 -1.66 -2.61 13.29
CA VAL A 102 -2.00 -2.55 11.86
C VAL A 102 -3.05 -1.46 11.62
N VAL A 103 -4.07 -1.39 12.48
CA VAL A 103 -5.17 -0.41 12.37
C VAL A 103 -4.70 1.00 12.71
N GLU A 104 -3.87 1.16 13.73
CA GLU A 104 -3.31 2.44 14.15
C GLU A 104 -2.34 2.98 13.10
N THR A 105 -1.44 2.15 12.58
CA THR A 105 -0.53 2.53 11.48
C THR A 105 -1.32 3.00 10.26
N SER A 106 -2.36 2.26 9.88
CA SER A 106 -3.28 2.67 8.83
C SER A 106 -3.87 4.05 9.10
N THR A 107 -4.43 4.25 10.29
CA THR A 107 -5.16 5.45 10.67
C THR A 107 -4.23 6.65 10.69
N HIS A 108 -3.03 6.49 11.25
CA HIS A 108 -1.94 7.46 11.26
C HIS A 108 -1.59 7.90 9.84
N CYS A 109 -1.19 6.98 8.96
CA CYS A 109 -0.84 7.33 7.59
C CYS A 109 -2.03 7.93 6.83
N THR A 110 -3.23 7.38 6.99
CA THR A 110 -4.45 7.88 6.35
C THR A 110 -4.74 9.33 6.74
N ALA A 111 -4.52 9.71 8.01
CA ALA A 111 -4.68 11.07 8.50
C ALA A 111 -3.70 12.06 7.85
N HIS A 112 -2.41 11.71 7.74
CA HIS A 112 -1.40 12.55 7.08
C HIS A 112 -1.69 12.80 5.60
N PHE A 113 -2.27 11.80 4.93
CA PHE A 113 -2.59 11.86 3.51
C PHE A 113 -4.02 12.38 3.23
N GLY A 114 -4.85 12.61 4.26
CA GLY A 114 -6.26 13.00 4.07
C GLY A 114 -7.08 11.94 3.32
N TYR A 115 -6.62 10.69 3.36
CA TYR A 115 -7.26 9.57 2.68
C TYR A 115 -8.48 9.10 3.48
N LYS A 116 -9.51 8.53 2.84
CA LYS A 116 -10.62 7.87 3.55
C LYS A 116 -10.52 6.39 3.28
N ASN A 117 -10.10 5.63 4.31
CA ASN A 117 -9.99 4.19 4.16
C ASN A 117 -11.38 3.54 4.19
N THR A 118 -11.80 2.94 3.07
CA THR A 118 -13.05 2.17 2.97
C THR A 118 -12.82 0.66 2.96
N THR A 119 -11.56 0.19 3.01
CA THR A 119 -11.21 -1.22 2.77
C THR A 119 -10.34 -1.79 3.90
N ARG A 120 -10.55 -3.08 4.24
CA ARG A 120 -9.65 -3.83 5.14
C ARG A 120 -8.25 -3.90 4.54
N LYS A 121 -7.21 -3.95 5.39
CA LYS A 121 -5.82 -4.06 4.93
C LYS A 121 -5.56 -5.43 4.32
N LEU A 122 -4.92 -5.41 3.16
CA LEU A 122 -4.69 -6.57 2.32
C LEU A 122 -3.22 -6.58 1.94
N LEU A 123 -2.58 -7.73 2.10
CA LEU A 123 -1.29 -8.02 1.46
C LEU A 123 -1.63 -8.72 0.15
N CYS A 124 -1.51 -8.02 -0.97
CA CYS A 124 -1.87 -8.59 -2.26
C CYS A 124 -0.74 -9.47 -2.79
N PHE A 125 -1.06 -10.68 -3.24
CA PHE A 125 -0.08 -11.66 -3.75
C PHE A 125 -0.16 -11.85 -5.24
N PHE A 126 -1.22 -11.35 -5.88
CA PHE A 126 -1.48 -11.67 -7.25
C PHE A 126 -2.09 -10.51 -8.01
N THR A 127 -1.60 -10.43 -9.23
CA THR A 127 -2.14 -9.79 -10.40
C THR A 127 -1.85 -10.80 -11.49
#